data_AF-A0A8T4T2A4-F1
#
_entry.id   AF-A0A8T4T2A4-F1
#
_cell.length_a   1.000
_cell.length_b   1.000
_cell.length_c   1.000
_cell.angle_alpha   90.00
_cell.angle_beta   90.00
_cell.angle_gamma   90.00
#
_symmetry.space_group_name_H-M   'P 1'
#
loop_
_entity.id
_entity.type
_entity.pdbx_description
1 polymer ?
#
loop_
_entity_poly.entity_id
_entity_poly.type
_entity_poly.pdbx_seq_one_letter_code
_entity_poly.pdbx_strand_id
1 'polypeptide(L)'
;MKSTPFLFLFFFLCSSFVLAEDTGTDLTIYNLEVEKLLNLGSGILALLLAFLTWSAYTRTGNNRLSYVSLAFVLFALKGFLLAHELFFGELPLIDTVTSILDFFILLAFFIGIIKK
;
A
#
# COMPACT_ATOMS: atom_id res chain seq x y z
N MET A 1 30.70 17.55 -2.01
CA MET A 1 29.92 17.00 -3.13
C MET A 1 28.49 17.53 -3.02
N LYS A 2 28.14 18.47 -3.89
CA LYS A 2 26.85 19.18 -3.95
C LYS A 2 26.12 18.75 -5.22
N SER A 3 24.79 18.67 -5.12
CA SER A 3 23.78 18.61 -6.18
C SER A 3 23.57 17.28 -6.91
N THR A 4 22.73 16.40 -6.32
CA THR A 4 21.95 15.35 -7.01
C THR A 4 20.45 15.66 -7.26
N PRO A 5 19.87 16.86 -7.01
CA PRO A 5 18.41 17.02 -7.11
C PRO A 5 17.89 17.00 -8.55
N PHE A 6 18.74 17.32 -9.54
CA PHE A 6 18.32 17.40 -10.95
C PHE A 6 18.06 16.02 -11.58
N LEU A 7 18.81 15.00 -11.17
CA LEU A 7 18.68 13.64 -11.71
C LEU A 7 17.45 12.90 -11.13
N PHE A 8 17.05 13.25 -9.89
CA PHE A 8 15.82 12.74 -9.27
C PHE A 8 14.56 13.39 -9.89
N LEU A 9 14.64 14.67 -10.23
CA LEU A 9 13.56 15.41 -10.90
C LEU A 9 13.40 14.97 -12.37
N PHE A 10 14.49 14.59 -13.03
CA PHE A 10 14.49 13.97 -14.36
C PHE A 10 13.78 12.60 -14.37
N PHE A 11 13.98 11.76 -13.33
CA PHE A 11 13.26 10.48 -13.19
C PHE A 11 11.76 10.67 -12.88
N PHE A 12 11.43 11.74 -12.15
CA PHE A 12 10.04 12.10 -11.81
C PHE A 12 9.25 12.66 -13.01
N LEU A 13 9.91 13.29 -13.98
CA LEU A 13 9.27 13.81 -15.19
C LEU A 13 9.15 12.76 -16.30
N CYS A 14 10.08 11.81 -16.41
CA CYS A 14 10.01 10.74 -17.40
C CYS A 14 8.89 9.71 -17.13
N SER A 15 8.42 9.54 -15.89
CA SER A 15 7.30 8.63 -15.59
C SER A 15 5.92 9.18 -15.99
N SER A 16 5.81 10.50 -16.20
CA SER A 16 4.53 11.14 -16.59
C SER A 16 4.09 10.77 -18.01
N PHE A 17 4.96 10.14 -18.81
CA PHE A 17 4.70 9.76 -20.20
C PHE A 17 4.72 8.24 -20.44
N VAL A 18 4.65 7.40 -19.40
CA VAL A 18 4.19 6.01 -19.59
C VAL A 18 2.68 6.07 -19.81
N LEU A 19 2.36 6.47 -21.04
CA LEU A 19 1.27 5.99 -21.88
C LEU A 19 0.23 5.18 -21.11
N ALA A 20 -0.83 5.87 -20.69
CA ALA A 20 -2.13 5.26 -20.46
C ALA A 20 -2.65 4.75 -21.81
N GLU A 21 -2.10 3.63 -22.28
CA GLU A 21 -2.76 2.81 -23.27
C GLU A 21 -3.67 1.87 -22.50
N ASP A 22 -4.93 2.29 -22.38
CA ASP A 22 -6.08 1.47 -21.99
C ASP A 22 -6.32 0.41 -23.07
N THR A 23 -5.36 -0.51 -23.22
CA THR A 23 -5.54 -1.75 -23.98
C THR A 23 -6.25 -2.72 -23.04
N GLY A 24 -7.56 -2.51 -22.96
CA GLY A 24 -8.53 -3.27 -22.18
C GLY A 24 -8.43 -4.78 -22.39
N THR A 25 -7.54 -5.37 -21.61
CA THR A 25 -7.59 -6.76 -21.20
C THR A 25 -7.05 -6.74 -19.78
N ASP A 26 -7.95 -6.55 -18.81
CA ASP A 26 -7.65 -6.96 -17.45
C ASP A 26 -6.99 -8.32 -17.52
N LEU A 27 -5.81 -8.45 -16.90
CA LEU A 27 -5.04 -9.69 -16.93
C LEU A 27 -5.82 -10.74 -16.14
N THR A 28 -6.77 -11.39 -16.80
CA THR A 28 -7.59 -12.45 -16.26
C THR A 28 -6.89 -13.77 -16.54
N ILE A 29 -6.18 -14.30 -15.55
CA ILE A 29 -5.65 -15.66 -15.62
C ILE A 29 -6.67 -16.55 -14.92
N TYR A 30 -7.25 -17.53 -15.61
CA TYR A 30 -8.31 -18.40 -15.07
C TYR A 30 -9.58 -17.66 -14.60
N ASN A 31 -9.98 -16.59 -15.29
CA ASN A 31 -11.15 -15.78 -14.89
C ASN A 31 -11.00 -15.11 -13.50
N LEU A 32 -9.77 -15.05 -12.99
CA LEU A 32 -9.40 -14.33 -11.78
C LEU A 32 -8.59 -13.10 -12.18
N GLU A 33 -9.01 -11.95 -11.69
CA GLU A 33 -8.26 -10.71 -11.82
C GLU A 33 -6.96 -10.82 -11.01
N VAL A 34 -5.82 -10.87 -11.71
CA VAL A 34 -4.50 -11.02 -11.10
C VAL A 34 -4.22 -9.88 -10.11
N GLU A 35 -4.73 -8.68 -10.38
CA GLU A 35 -4.63 -7.53 -9.48
C GLU A 35 -5.24 -7.82 -8.11
N LYS A 36 -6.47 -8.34 -8.06
CA LYS A 36 -7.14 -8.66 -6.79
C LYS A 36 -6.41 -9.76 -6.02
N LEU A 37 -5.85 -10.75 -6.72
CA LEU A 37 -5.02 -11.79 -6.11
C LEU A 37 -3.70 -11.23 -5.54
N LEU A 38 -3.08 -10.31 -6.26
CA LEU A 38 -1.86 -9.62 -5.83
C LEU A 38 -2.14 -8.70 -4.63
N ASN A 39 -3.30 -8.04 -4.60
CA ASN A 39 -3.76 -7.26 -3.46
C ASN A 39 -4.00 -8.12 -2.22
N LEU A 40 -4.57 -9.33 -2.38
CA LEU A 40 -4.68 -10.31 -1.29
C LEU A 40 -3.31 -10.72 -0.76
N GLY A 41 -2.39 -11.10 -1.65
CA GLY A 41 -1.03 -11.49 -1.28
C GLY A 41 -0.27 -10.38 -0.55
N SER A 42 -0.39 -9.15 -1.06
CA SER A 42 0.16 -7.94 -0.45
C SER A 42 -0.45 -7.66 0.93
N GLY A 43 -1.75 -7.90 1.10
CA GLY A 43 -2.44 -7.76 2.38
C GLY A 43 -1.95 -8.76 3.43
N ILE A 44 -1.74 -10.02 3.05
CA ILE A 44 -1.17 -11.06 3.91
C ILE A 44 0.27 -10.70 4.32
N LEU A 45 1.10 -10.28 3.36
CA LEU A 45 2.47 -9.84 3.62
C LEU A 45 2.49 -8.66 4.61
N ALA A 46 1.61 -7.68 4.43
CA ALA A 46 1.50 -6.55 5.33
C ALA A 46 1.05 -6.96 6.73
N LEU A 47 0.16 -7.95 6.87
CA LEU A 47 -0.23 -8.48 8.17
C LEU A 47 0.96 -9.14 8.89
N LEU A 48 1.78 -9.91 8.16
CA LEU A 48 3.02 -10.47 8.71
C LEU A 48 3.98 -9.35 9.16
N LEU A 49 4.17 -8.32 8.33
CA LEU A 49 5.01 -7.17 8.68
C LEU A 49 4.45 -6.39 9.88
N ALA A 50 3.13 -6.24 9.98
CA ALA A 50 2.49 -5.63 11.13
C ALA A 50 2.81 -6.39 12.42
N PHE A 51 2.73 -7.72 12.38
CA PHE A 51 3.05 -8.58 13.52
C PHE A 51 4.52 -8.53 13.91
N LEU A 52 5.43 -8.58 12.92
CA LEU A 52 6.87 -8.44 13.17
C LEU A 52 7.21 -7.07 13.75
N THR A 53 6.63 -6.00 13.21
CA THR A 53 6.82 -4.63 13.68
C THR A 53 6.26 -4.44 15.08
N TRP A 54 5.10 -5.02 15.38
CA TRP A 54 4.51 -5.02 16.71
C TRP A 54 5.38 -5.78 17.73
N SER A 55 5.92 -6.94 17.35
CA SER A 55 6.87 -7.70 18.16
C SER A 55 8.17 -6.92 18.42
N ALA A 56 8.66 -6.17 17.43
CA ALA A 56 9.80 -5.28 17.60
C ALA A 56 9.46 -4.09 18.52
N TYR A 57 8.25 -3.54 18.40
CA TYR A 57 7.75 -2.46 19.26
C TYR A 57 7.72 -2.88 20.73
N THR A 58 7.13 -4.05 21.05
CA THR A 58 7.04 -4.53 22.43
C THR A 58 8.40 -4.80 23.07
N ARG A 59 9.42 -5.13 22.27
CA ARG A 59 10.80 -5.35 22.74
C ARG A 59 11.60 -4.07 22.92
N THR A 60 11.41 -3.06 22.05
CA THR A 60 12.23 -1.84 22.03
C THR A 60 11.58 -0.65 22.73
N GLY A 61 10.24 -0.66 22.89
CA GLY A 61 9.48 0.46 23.43
C GLY A 61 9.46 1.70 22.53
N ASN A 62 9.97 1.60 21.29
CA ASN A 62 10.08 2.75 20.40
C ASN A 62 8.71 3.07 19.78
N ASN A 63 8.10 4.17 20.22
CA ASN A 63 6.80 4.64 19.72
C ASN A 63 6.75 4.88 18.20
N ARG A 64 7.89 5.05 17.52
CA ARG A 64 7.94 5.05 16.05
C ARG A 64 7.36 3.77 15.44
N LEU A 65 7.66 2.63 16.03
CA LEU A 65 7.29 1.32 15.49
C LEU A 65 5.79 1.05 15.61
N SER A 66 5.09 1.64 16.58
CA SER A 66 3.63 1.48 16.69
C SER A 66 2.90 2.14 15.52
N TYR A 67 3.34 3.31 15.06
CA TYR A 67 2.78 3.97 13.88
C TYR A 67 3.07 3.20 12.58
N VAL A 68 4.26 2.63 12.46
CA VAL A 68 4.62 1.76 11.31
C VAL A 68 3.78 0.48 11.32
N SER A 69 3.59 -0.12 12.50
CA SER A 69 2.71 -1.29 12.65
C SER A 69 1.26 -0.95 12.29
N LEU A 70 0.75 0.20 12.73
CA LEU A 70 -0.58 0.69 12.34
C LEU A 70 -0.71 0.88 10.83
N ALA A 71 0.30 1.44 10.18
CA ALA A 71 0.33 1.60 8.71
C ALA A 71 0.23 0.24 8.00
N PHE A 72 0.96 -0.77 8.47
CA PHE A 72 0.87 -2.13 7.92
C PHE A 72 -0.49 -2.79 8.19
N VAL A 73 -1.12 -2.55 9.33
CA VAL A 73 -2.48 -3.04 9.61
C VAL A 73 -3.50 -2.41 8.65
N LEU A 74 -3.42 -1.09 8.44
CA LEU A 74 -4.28 -0.39 7.48
C LEU A 74 -4.06 -0.89 6.05
N PHE A 75 -2.81 -1.14 5.66
CA PHE A 75 -2.49 -1.70 4.35
C PHE A 75 -3.01 -3.13 4.20
N ALA A 76 -2.92 -3.96 5.23
CA ALA A 76 -3.52 -5.29 5.23
C ALA A 76 -5.05 -5.21 5.06
N LEU A 77 -5.70 -4.32 5.80
CA LEU A 77 -7.15 -4.09 5.68
C LEU A 77 -7.54 -3.67 4.26
N LYS A 78 -6.78 -2.77 3.62
CA LYS A 78 -6.96 -2.38 2.22
C LYS A 78 -6.86 -3.60 1.29
N GLY A 79 -5.80 -4.40 1.45
CA GLY A 79 -5.60 -5.60 0.63
C GLY A 79 -6.74 -6.60 0.74
N PHE A 80 -7.27 -6.82 1.95
CA PHE A 80 -8.46 -7.66 2.15
C PHE A 80 -9.73 -7.04 1.56
N LEU A 81 -9.88 -5.71 1.61
CA LEU A 81 -11.05 -5.04 1.07
C LEU A 81 -11.11 -5.16 -0.46
N LEU A 82 -9.97 -5.01 -1.15
CA LEU A 82 -9.87 -5.22 -2.59
C LEU A 82 -10.03 -6.69 -2.97
N ALA A 83 -9.45 -7.60 -2.17
CA ALA A 83 -9.62 -9.03 -2.39
C ALA A 83 -11.04 -9.52 -2.12
N HIS A 84 -11.81 -8.83 -1.29
CA HIS A 84 -13.21 -9.17 -1.01
C HIS A 84 -14.09 -9.09 -2.26
N GLU A 85 -13.75 -8.22 -3.22
CA GLU A 85 -14.46 -8.13 -4.51
C GLU A 85 -14.38 -9.41 -5.33
N LEU A 86 -13.33 -10.25 -5.13
CA LEU A 86 -13.24 -11.57 -5.78
C LEU A 86 -14.35 -12.53 -5.32
N PHE A 87 -14.83 -12.40 -4.08
CA PHE A 87 -15.73 -13.37 -3.46
C PHE A 87 -17.18 -12.87 -3.38
N PHE A 88 -17.39 -11.56 -3.21
CA PHE A 88 -18.71 -10.98 -2.94
C PHE A 88 -19.17 -9.94 -3.99
N GLY A 89 -18.36 -9.67 -5.00
CA GLY A 89 -18.64 -8.68 -6.06
C GLY A 89 -18.18 -7.27 -5.72
N GLU A 90 -18.24 -6.39 -6.72
CA GLU A 90 -17.82 -4.98 -6.63
C GLU A 90 -18.73 -4.18 -5.69
N LEU A 91 -18.15 -3.40 -4.79
CA LEU A 91 -18.88 -2.43 -3.99
C LEU A 91 -18.56 -1.01 -4.47
N PRO A 92 -19.56 -0.15 -4.69
CA PRO A 92 -19.35 1.18 -5.28
C PRO A 92 -18.52 2.13 -4.41
N LEU A 93 -18.30 1.77 -3.13
CA LEU A 93 -17.52 2.59 -2.18
C LEU A 93 -16.10 2.07 -1.97
N ILE A 94 -15.71 0.92 -2.53
CA ILE A 94 -14.38 0.33 -2.28
C ILE A 94 -13.27 1.26 -2.76
N ASP A 95 -13.38 1.84 -3.95
CA ASP A 95 -12.37 2.77 -4.49
C ASP A 95 -12.17 4.01 -3.60
N THR A 96 -13.28 4.54 -3.08
CA THR A 96 -13.24 5.70 -2.19
C THR A 96 -12.62 5.32 -0.84
N VAL A 97 -13.03 4.19 -0.27
CA VAL A 97 -12.50 3.70 1.01
C VAL A 97 -11.02 3.36 0.90
N THR A 98 -10.60 2.69 -0.16
CA THR A 98 -9.19 2.31 -0.38
C THR A 98 -8.29 3.53 -0.57
N SER A 99 -8.76 4.56 -1.28
CA SER A 99 -8.06 5.85 -1.41
C SER A 99 -7.93 6.58 -0.06
N ILE A 100 -8.98 6.55 0.76
CA ILE A 100 -8.94 7.09 2.13
C ILE A 100 -7.94 6.31 2.99
N LEU A 101 -7.92 4.98 2.87
CA LEU A 101 -6.94 4.14 3.56
C LEU A 101 -5.52 4.50 3.16
N ASP A 102 -5.23 4.73 1.88
CA ASP A 102 -3.90 5.15 1.42
C ASP A 102 -3.46 6.46 2.08
N PHE A 103 -4.35 7.43 2.20
CA PHE A 103 -4.06 8.67 2.92
C PHE A 103 -3.69 8.41 4.39
N PHE A 104 -4.46 7.57 5.09
CA PHE A 104 -4.16 7.23 6.48
C PHE A 104 -2.90 6.39 6.65
N ILE A 105 -2.58 5.50 5.69
CA ILE A 105 -1.34 4.72 5.68
C ILE A 105 -0.15 5.67 5.56
N LEU A 106 -0.18 6.60 4.61
CA LEU A 106 0.87 7.62 4.44
C LEU A 106 1.01 8.51 5.67
N LEU A 107 -0.12 8.93 6.25
CA LEU A 107 -0.14 9.73 7.48
C LEU A 107 0.50 8.97 8.65
N ALA A 108 0.18 7.68 8.82
CA ALA A 108 0.76 6.84 9.86
C ALA A 108 2.28 6.69 9.66
N PHE A 109 2.74 6.43 8.43
CA PHE A 109 4.18 6.39 8.13
C PHE A 109 4.87 7.71 8.45
N PHE A 110 4.28 8.84 8.05
CA PHE A 110 4.84 10.16 8.30
C PHE A 110 4.94 10.48 9.80
N ILE A 111 3.89 10.20 10.56
CA ILE A 111 3.91 10.36 12.02
C ILE A 111 4.97 9.45 12.64
N GLY A 112 5.10 8.20 12.17
CA GLY A 112 6.15 7.28 12.60
C GLY A 112 7.56 7.83 12.34
N ILE A 113 7.78 8.56 11.25
CA ILE A 113 9.08 9.18 10.96
C ILE A 113 9.34 10.38 11.88
N ILE A 114 8.32 11.21 12.15
CA ILE A 114 8.45 12.41 12.99
C ILE A 114 8.63 12.05 14.47
N LYS A 115 7.89 11.04 14.95
CA LYS A 115 7.97 10.58 16.34
C LYS A 115 9.32 9.89 16.54
N LYS A 116 10.17 10.53 17.32
CA LYS A 116 11.51 10.06 17.67
C LYS A 116 11.48 9.06 18.81
#